data_AF-A0A7S3MMZ7-F1
#
_entry.id   AF-A0A7S3MMZ7-F1
#
_cell.length_a   1.000
_cell.length_b   1.000
_cell.length_c   1.000
_cell.angle_alpha   90.00
_cell.angle_beta   90.00
_cell.angle_gamma   90.00
#
_symmetry.space_group_name_H-M   'P 1'
#
loop_
_entity.id
_entity.type
_entity.pdbx_description
1 polymer ?
#
loop_
_entity_poly.entity_id
_entity_poly.type
_entity_poly.pdbx_seq_one_letter_code
_entity_poly.pdbx_strand_id
1 'polypeptide(L)'
;IAEKNAMKQAEAVYNSAVDKETLMMDQQLVYLEQERIRVEKEKLKALEEYRQTMQGKALSREFDLHDPHALRSEMPARISDDDERLGASSLQKFHGEDLAHSYRIKT
;
A
#
# COMPACT_ATOMS: atom_id res chain seq x y z
N ILE A 1 -15.31 -67.72 -31.11
CA ILE A 1 -16.31 -66.98 -30.27
C ILE A 1 -15.76 -66.75 -28.85
N ALA A 2 -15.29 -67.79 -28.15
CA ALA A 2 -14.73 -67.66 -26.80
C ALA A 2 -13.50 -66.73 -26.71
N GLU A 3 -12.53 -66.88 -27.62
CA GLU A 3 -11.32 -66.04 -27.68
C GLU A 3 -11.64 -64.55 -27.86
N LYS A 4 -12.55 -64.22 -28.79
CA LYS A 4 -13.03 -62.85 -29.02
C LYS A 4 -13.69 -62.25 -27.76
N ASN A 5 -14.44 -63.06 -27.01
CA ASN A 5 -15.06 -62.62 -25.76
C ASN A 5 -14.03 -62.42 -24.64
N ALA A 6 -13.00 -63.27 -24.56
CA ALA A 6 -11.90 -63.11 -23.60
C ALA A 6 -11.07 -61.85 -23.89
N MET A 7 -10.76 -61.57 -25.16
CA MET A 7 -10.09 -60.33 -25.56
C MET A 7 -10.92 -59.09 -25.19
N LYS A 8 -12.24 -59.12 -25.45
CA LYS A 8 -13.14 -58.02 -25.09
C LYS A 8 -13.22 -57.78 -23.57
N GLN A 9 -13.18 -58.85 -22.77
CA GLN A 9 -13.14 -58.73 -21.30
C GLN A 9 -11.81 -58.15 -20.82
N ALA A 10 -10.67 -58.59 -21.38
CA ALA A 10 -9.36 -58.05 -21.05
C ALA A 10 -9.26 -56.55 -21.39
N GLU A 11 -9.78 -56.14 -22.55
CA GLU A 11 -9.85 -54.73 -22.95
C GLU A 11 -10.74 -53.91 -22.00
N ALA A 12 -11.90 -54.44 -21.60
CA ALA A 12 -12.79 -53.77 -20.66
C ALA A 12 -12.15 -53.57 -19.27
N VAL A 13 -11.39 -54.56 -18.79
CA VAL A 13 -10.66 -54.47 -17.52
C VAL A 13 -9.55 -53.43 -17.62
N TYR A 14 -8.81 -53.41 -18.74
CA TYR A 14 -7.77 -52.41 -18.99
C TYR A 14 -8.35 -51.00 -19.02
N ASN A 15 -9.40 -50.77 -19.80
CA ASN A 15 -10.06 -49.47 -19.89
C ASN A 15 -10.57 -49.01 -18.51
N SER A 16 -11.19 -49.92 -17.74
CA SER A 16 -11.64 -49.59 -16.37
C SER A 16 -10.48 -49.23 -15.42
N ALA A 17 -9.30 -49.80 -15.60
CA ALA A 17 -8.13 -49.44 -14.80
C ALA A 17 -7.61 -48.04 -15.17
N VAL A 18 -7.53 -47.74 -16.47
CA VAL A 18 -7.14 -46.42 -16.98
C VAL A 18 -8.15 -45.34 -16.55
N ASP A 19 -9.45 -45.64 -16.62
CA ASP A 19 -10.51 -44.73 -16.18
C ASP A 19 -10.41 -44.38 -14.68
N LYS A 20 -10.00 -45.34 -13.85
CA LYS A 20 -9.77 -45.09 -12.41
C LYS A 20 -8.54 -44.23 -12.18
N GLU A 21 -7.46 -44.48 -12.90
CA GLU A 21 -6.23 -43.71 -12.79
C GLU A 21 -6.44 -42.26 -13.24
N THR A 22 -7.11 -42.06 -14.37
CA THR A 22 -7.47 -40.73 -14.87
C THR A 22 -8.35 -39.97 -13.88
N LEU A 23 -9.38 -40.61 -13.30
CA LEU A 23 -10.21 -39.98 -12.27
C LEU A 23 -9.41 -39.55 -11.03
N MET A 24 -8.44 -40.37 -10.59
CA MET A 24 -7.57 -40.00 -9.47
C MET A 24 -6.69 -38.80 -9.80
N MET A 25 -6.11 -38.77 -11.01
CA MET A 25 -5.31 -37.63 -11.46
C MET A 25 -6.14 -36.35 -11.58
N ASP A 26 -7.36 -36.44 -12.13
CA ASP A 26 -8.26 -35.29 -12.24
C ASP A 26 -8.63 -34.72 -10.87
N GLN A 27 -8.90 -35.57 -9.89
CA GLN A 27 -9.16 -35.13 -8.50
C GLN A 27 -7.94 -34.41 -7.91
N GLN A 28 -6.73 -34.94 -8.15
CA GLN A 28 -5.50 -34.31 -7.68
C GLN A 28 -5.25 -32.95 -8.36
N LEU A 29 -5.52 -32.83 -9.66
CA LEU A 29 -5.42 -31.56 -10.38
C LEU A 29 -6.38 -30.50 -9.84
N VAL A 30 -7.64 -30.88 -9.60
CA VAL A 30 -8.64 -29.97 -9.01
C VAL A 30 -8.20 -29.50 -7.62
N TYR A 31 -7.69 -30.40 -6.78
CA TYR A 31 -7.19 -30.04 -5.45
C TYR A 31 -6.00 -29.05 -5.53
N LEU A 32 -5.03 -29.32 -6.41
CA LEU A 32 -3.87 -28.45 -6.60
C LEU A 32 -4.28 -27.06 -7.10
N GLU A 33 -5.25 -26.99 -8.01
CA GLU A 33 -5.76 -25.70 -8.51
C GLU A 33 -6.48 -24.90 -7.41
N GLN A 34 -7.26 -25.57 -6.55
CA GLN A 34 -7.91 -24.91 -5.41
C GLN A 34 -6.89 -24.33 -4.42
N GLU A 35 -5.84 -25.09 -4.09
CA GLU A 35 -4.77 -24.59 -3.23
C GLU A 35 -4.00 -23.44 -3.88
N ARG A 36 -3.71 -23.53 -5.19
CA ARG A 36 -3.08 -22.44 -5.96
C ARG A 36 -3.90 -21.15 -5.85
N ILE A 37 -5.21 -21.24 -6.08
CA ILE A 37 -6.14 -20.09 -5.98
C ILE A 37 -6.18 -19.54 -4.56
N ARG A 38 -6.20 -20.40 -3.53
CA ARG A 38 -6.18 -19.97 -2.12
C ARG A 38 -4.93 -19.16 -1.81
N VAL A 39 -3.76 -19.70 -2.14
CA VAL A 39 -2.46 -19.05 -1.90
C VAL A 39 -2.36 -17.72 -2.65
N GLU A 40 -2.82 -17.68 -3.91
CA GLU A 40 -2.83 -16.45 -4.70
C GLU A 40 -3.71 -15.37 -4.07
N LYS A 41 -4.89 -15.73 -3.59
CA LYS A 41 -5.80 -14.82 -2.90
C LYS A 41 -5.19 -14.27 -1.60
N GLU A 42 -4.55 -15.13 -0.80
CA GLU A 42 -3.88 -14.72 0.43
C GLU A 42 -2.72 -13.77 0.17
N LYS A 43 -1.90 -14.06 -0.85
CA LYS A 43 -0.80 -13.19 -1.29
C LYS A 43 -1.31 -11.82 -1.72
N LEU A 44 -2.37 -11.77 -2.52
CA LEU A 44 -2.96 -10.51 -2.97
C LEU A 44 -3.54 -9.70 -1.80
N LYS A 45 -4.18 -10.38 -0.83
CA LYS A 45 -4.68 -9.72 0.38
C LYS A 45 -3.53 -9.11 1.20
N ALA A 46 -2.46 -9.86 1.42
CA ALA A 46 -1.29 -9.37 2.16
C ALA A 46 -0.60 -8.19 1.45
N LEU A 47 -0.52 -8.24 0.11
CA LEU A 47 0.03 -7.15 -0.69
C LEU A 47 -0.81 -5.87 -0.57
N GLU A 48 -2.14 -6.02 -0.60
CA GLU A 48 -3.05 -4.89 -0.47
C GLU A 48 -3.01 -4.28 0.93
N GLU A 49 -2.95 -5.12 1.97
CA GLU A 49 -2.75 -4.68 3.35
C GLU A 49 -1.43 -3.90 3.50
N TYR A 50 -0.34 -4.41 2.91
CA TYR A 50 0.95 -3.71 2.91
C TYR A 50 0.88 -2.35 2.18
N ARG A 51 0.22 -2.28 1.02
CA ARG A 51 0.02 -1.02 0.28
C ARG A 51 -0.72 0.02 1.11
N GLN A 52 -1.80 -0.40 1.76
CA GLN A 52 -2.64 0.50 2.55
C GLN A 52 -1.94 0.99 3.82
N THR A 53 -1.15 0.12 4.46
CA THR A 53 -0.50 0.43 5.74
C THR A 53 0.84 1.13 5.59
N MET A 54 1.65 0.75 4.59
CA MET A 54 3.05 1.19 4.48
C MET A 54 3.31 2.11 3.30
N GLN A 55 2.45 2.12 2.27
CA GLN A 55 2.67 2.86 1.03
C GLN A 55 1.67 4.02 0.85
N GLY A 56 0.97 4.41 1.93
CA GLY A 56 0.11 5.58 1.94
C GLY A 56 0.90 6.88 1.80
N LYS A 57 0.27 7.91 1.19
CA LYS A 57 0.91 9.22 0.94
C LYS A 57 1.43 9.90 2.20
N ALA A 58 0.74 9.72 3.32
CA ALA A 58 1.11 10.29 4.62
C ALA A 58 2.46 9.78 5.16
N LEU A 59 2.90 8.59 4.71
CA LEU A 59 4.19 8.00 5.09
C LEU A 59 5.30 8.34 4.08
N SER A 60 5.00 9.11 3.02
CA SER A 60 6.02 9.54 2.07
C SER A 60 6.99 10.51 2.74
N ARG A 61 8.26 10.44 2.32
CA ARG A 61 9.33 11.29 2.85
C ARG A 61 9.07 12.78 2.64
N GLU A 62 8.35 13.11 1.58
CA GLU A 62 8.06 14.48 1.14
C GLU A 62 6.61 14.89 1.45
N PHE A 63 5.93 14.16 2.35
CA PHE A 63 4.53 14.44 2.65
C PHE A 63 4.34 15.84 3.26
N ASP A 64 5.26 16.31 4.10
CA ASP A 64 5.28 17.66 4.67
C ASP A 64 5.31 18.76 3.60
N LEU A 65 5.97 18.54 2.46
CA LEU A 65 5.98 19.47 1.33
C LEU A 65 4.64 19.50 0.56
N HIS A 66 3.89 18.40 0.56
CA HIS A 66 2.68 18.24 -0.27
C HIS A 66 1.40 18.11 0.58
N ASP A 67 1.48 18.31 1.89
CA ASP A 67 0.34 18.22 2.79
C ASP A 67 -0.68 19.31 2.40
N PRO A 68 -1.91 18.94 1.99
CA PRO A 68 -2.96 19.91 1.66
C PRO A 68 -3.33 20.85 2.82
N HIS A 69 -2.91 20.51 4.04
CA HIS A 69 -3.16 21.28 5.24
C HIS A 69 -1.92 21.98 5.80
N ALA A 70 -0.76 21.91 5.12
CA ALA A 70 0.49 22.54 5.58
C ALA A 70 0.31 24.02 5.95
N LEU A 71 -0.36 24.80 5.10
CA LEU A 71 -0.58 26.24 5.35
C LEU A 71 -1.49 26.52 6.56
N ARG A 72 -2.29 25.54 7.00
CA ARG A 72 -3.15 25.70 8.19
C ARG A 72 -2.39 25.44 9.48
N SER A 73 -1.39 24.57 9.44
CA SER A 73 -0.55 24.21 10.59
C SER A 73 0.70 25.08 10.70
N GLU A 74 1.10 25.77 9.62
CA GLU A 74 2.23 26.68 9.61
C GLU A 74 2.00 27.91 10.52
N MET A 75 3.05 28.32 11.22
CA MET A 75 3.01 29.54 12.04
C MET A 75 3.36 30.77 11.20
N PRO A 76 2.79 31.96 11.52
CA PRO A 76 3.21 33.20 10.88
C PRO A 76 4.72 33.43 10.98
N ALA A 77 5.28 34.07 9.94
CA ALA A 77 6.70 34.39 9.85
C ALA A 77 7.19 35.25 11.04
N ARG A 78 6.32 36.12 11.57
CA ARG A 78 6.53 36.90 12.79
C ARG A 78 5.27 36.81 13.66
N ILE A 79 5.42 36.38 14.91
CA ILE A 79 4.29 36.23 15.86
C ILE A 79 4.09 37.49 16.70
N SER A 80 5.19 38.15 17.09
CA SER A 80 5.22 39.30 17.99
C SER A 80 6.38 40.23 17.63
N ASP A 81 6.43 41.42 18.22
CA ASP A 81 7.58 42.31 18.14
C ASP A 81 8.80 41.74 18.86
N ASP A 82 8.60 40.97 19.94
CA ASP A 82 9.65 40.34 20.74
C ASP A 82 9.84 38.85 20.41
N ASP A 83 9.60 38.45 19.15
CA ASP A 83 9.75 37.07 18.69
C ASP A 83 11.22 36.63 18.67
N GLU A 84 11.61 35.78 19.62
CA GLU A 84 12.98 35.29 19.82
C GLU A 84 13.54 34.50 18.62
N ARG A 85 12.68 34.01 17.73
CA ARG A 85 13.09 33.27 16.52
C ARG A 85 13.70 34.18 15.46
N LEU A 86 13.49 35.50 15.56
CA LEU A 86 13.84 36.48 14.54
C LEU A 86 15.20 37.14 14.81
N GLY A 87 16.26 36.56 14.24
CA GLY A 87 17.57 37.18 14.15
C GLY A 87 17.70 38.14 12.95
N ALA A 88 18.81 38.88 12.88
CA ALA A 88 19.07 39.85 11.80
C ALA A 88 19.01 39.23 10.38
N SER A 89 19.47 37.99 10.22
CA SER A 89 19.46 37.28 8.93
C SER A 89 18.05 36.91 8.44
N SER A 90 17.04 36.91 9.31
CA SER A 90 15.66 36.56 8.93
C SER A 90 14.98 37.64 8.08
N LEU A 91 15.46 38.89 8.18
CA LEU A 91 14.89 40.08 7.54
C LEU A 91 13.39 40.29 7.83
N GLN A 92 12.88 39.74 8.93
CA GLN A 92 11.47 39.90 9.36
C GLN A 92 11.26 41.06 10.37
N LYS A 93 12.36 41.60 10.92
CA LYS A 93 12.36 42.74 11.85
C LYS A 93 13.55 43.64 11.53
N PHE A 94 13.29 44.92 11.33
CA PHE A 94 14.33 45.90 11.02
C PHE A 94 14.47 46.90 12.17
N HIS A 95 15.71 47.21 12.57
CA HIS A 95 15.96 48.18 13.64
C HIS A 95 15.52 49.62 13.29
N GLY A 96 15.38 49.92 12.00
CA GLY A 96 14.85 51.21 11.54
C GLY A 96 13.34 51.37 11.72
N GLU A 97 12.60 50.27 11.94
CA GLU A 97 11.17 50.33 12.26
C GLU A 97 11.00 50.83 13.69
N ASP A 98 10.61 52.09 13.84
CA ASP A 98 10.38 52.70 15.15
C ASP A 98 8.90 52.71 15.51
N LEU A 99 8.46 51.64 16.18
CA LEU A 99 7.10 51.54 16.72
C LEU A 99 6.84 52.53 17.86
N ALA A 100 7.89 53.06 18.50
CA ALA A 100 7.79 54.01 19.59
C ALA A 100 7.82 55.48 19.13
N HIS A 101 7.78 55.73 17.82
CA HIS A 101 7.95 57.07 17.25
C HIS A 101 6.98 58.11 17.82
N SER A 102 5.71 57.74 17.91
CA SER A 102 4.64 58.58 18.45
C SER A 102 4.84 58.95 19.93
N TYR A 103 5.52 58.10 20.71
CA TYR A 103 5.85 58.41 22.10
C TYR A 103 7.09 59.30 22.22
N ARG A 104 8.00 59.27 21.23
CA ARG A 104 9.20 60.12 21.20
C ARG A 104 8.89 61.53 20.74
N ILE A 105 8.02 61.68 19.74
CA ILE A 105 7.53 62.98 19.30
C ILE A 105 6.30 63.35 20.14
N LYS A 106 6.51 64.13 21.21
CA LYS A 106 5.40 64.83 21.87
C LYS A 106 4.79 65.80 20.84
N THR A 107 3.54 65.53 20.47
CA THR A 107 2.68 66.53 19.84
C THR A 107 2.23 67.56 20.87
#